data_AF-A0A6I3X7M3-F1
#
_entry.id   AF-A0A6I3X7M3-F1
#
_cell.length_a   1.000
_cell.length_b   1.000
_cell.length_c   1.000
_cell.angle_alpha   90.00
_cell.angle_beta   90.00
_cell.angle_gamma   90.00
#
_symmetry.space_group_name_H-M   'P 1'
#
loop_
_entity.id
_entity.type
_entity.pdbx_description
1 polymer ?
#
loop_
_entity_poly.entity_id
_entity_poly.type
_entity_poly.pdbx_seq_one_letter_code
_entity_poly.pdbx_strand_id
1 'polypeptide(L)'
;MVGQQLRNQRHDGALAEHFRRRGAQHAAGGDAGRRKRGARRAIGTAAFDGIEIHGANGYLLDQFLTAHTNLRTDGWGGTTHQRLKLLVAVCDAVRAAVGDDMPVGMRISQGKVNDFTHKWGGGEADAEAVFGTLADAGLDFIHVTEFEAWQPAFPGGADSLATLARRYAPGTTLIANGNLHDPARAAQVLDGGAHIVALGRGALANPDFPRKLAEGTGRAAFDNTILGPIADIKARELA
;
A
#
# COMPACT_ATOMS: atom_id res chain seq x y z
N MET A 1 2.25 52.09 -37.35
CA MET A 1 2.06 53.17 -36.34
C MET A 1 0.75 52.84 -35.64
N VAL A 2 0.62 52.44 -34.38
CA VAL A 2 1.35 52.58 -33.10
C VAL A 2 0.76 51.41 -32.24
N GLY A 3 1.42 50.59 -31.43
CA GLY A 3 2.41 50.86 -30.39
C GLY A 3 1.77 50.78 -28.99
N GLN A 4 1.85 49.61 -28.34
CA GLN A 4 2.01 49.35 -26.88
C GLN A 4 0.96 49.77 -25.79
N GLN A 5 1.07 49.03 -24.68
CA GLN A 5 0.41 49.10 -23.35
C GLN A 5 -1.03 48.52 -23.28
N LEU A 6 -1.30 47.43 -22.55
CA LEU A 6 -0.99 47.22 -21.14
C LEU A 6 -0.66 45.75 -20.80
N ARG A 7 0.55 45.53 -20.26
CA ARG A 7 0.88 44.40 -19.38
C ARG A 7 0.55 44.82 -17.94
N ASN A 8 -0.26 44.02 -17.24
CA ASN A 8 -0.17 43.71 -15.80
C ASN A 8 -1.58 43.45 -15.22
N GLN A 9 -1.93 42.19 -15.05
CA GLN A 9 -2.51 41.69 -13.79
C GLN A 9 -2.03 40.26 -13.56
N ARG A 10 -0.85 40.13 -12.93
CA ARG A 10 -0.42 38.90 -12.27
C ARG A 10 -1.05 38.89 -10.88
N HIS A 11 -2.29 38.41 -10.74
CA HIS A 11 -2.91 38.25 -9.41
C HIS A 11 -3.78 36.99 -9.25
N ASP A 12 -3.69 36.00 -10.14
CA ASP A 12 -4.49 34.76 -10.03
C ASP A 12 -3.76 33.53 -9.46
N GLY A 13 -2.43 33.59 -9.29
CA GLY A 13 -1.65 32.44 -8.81
C GLY A 13 -1.94 32.07 -7.36
N ALA A 14 -1.94 33.05 -6.46
CA ALA A 14 -2.03 32.81 -5.02
C ALA A 14 -3.43 32.33 -4.57
N LEU A 15 -4.51 32.84 -5.17
CA LEU A 15 -5.88 32.40 -4.87
C LEU A 15 -6.14 30.99 -5.42
N ALA A 16 -5.74 30.70 -6.66
CA ALA A 16 -5.87 29.36 -7.24
C ALA A 16 -5.00 28.31 -6.51
N GLU A 17 -3.84 28.72 -6.00
CA GLU A 17 -2.99 27.89 -5.15
C GLU A 17 -3.59 27.70 -3.75
N HIS A 18 -4.17 28.74 -3.16
CA HIS A 18 -4.89 28.67 -1.87
C HIS A 18 -6.10 27.73 -1.92
N PHE A 19 -6.91 27.80 -2.98
CA PHE A 19 -8.04 26.87 -3.19
C PHE A 19 -7.56 25.43 -3.43
N ARG A 20 -6.48 25.22 -4.18
CA ARG A 20 -5.86 23.89 -4.35
C ARG A 20 -5.35 23.31 -3.03
N ARG A 21 -4.68 24.12 -2.20
CA ARG A 21 -4.16 23.72 -0.88
C ARG A 21 -5.30 23.39 0.10
N ARG A 22 -6.36 24.21 0.16
CA ARG A 22 -7.54 23.94 1.01
C ARG A 22 -8.30 22.70 0.58
N GLY A 23 -8.47 22.49 -0.74
CA GLY A 23 -9.12 21.29 -1.28
C GLY A 23 -8.36 20.01 -0.92
N ALA A 24 -7.03 20.05 -0.97
CA ALA A 24 -6.16 18.94 -0.56
C ALA A 24 -6.31 18.61 0.93
N GLN A 25 -6.24 19.63 1.79
CA GLN A 25 -6.37 19.46 3.23
C GLN A 25 -7.77 18.95 3.62
N HIS A 26 -8.82 19.42 2.94
CA HIS A 26 -10.18 18.90 3.14
C HIS A 26 -10.32 17.45 2.65
N ALA A 27 -9.73 17.09 1.51
CA ALA A 27 -9.78 15.72 1.00
C ALA A 27 -9.01 14.77 1.91
N ALA A 28 -7.79 15.15 2.34
CA ALA A 28 -6.97 14.41 3.28
C ALA A 28 -7.66 14.24 4.63
N GLY A 29 -8.21 15.33 5.20
CA GLY A 29 -8.96 15.29 6.45
C GLY A 29 -10.26 14.48 6.34
N GLY A 30 -10.95 14.56 5.20
CA GLY A 30 -12.14 13.77 4.93
C GLY A 30 -11.85 12.27 4.81
N ASP A 31 -10.73 11.92 4.22
CA ASP A 31 -10.27 10.54 4.08
C ASP A 31 -9.82 9.92 5.41
N ALA A 32 -8.95 10.62 6.14
CA ALA A 32 -8.56 10.26 7.50
C ALA A 32 -9.78 10.12 8.42
N GLY A 33 -10.75 11.05 8.32
CA GLY A 33 -12.00 10.99 9.07
C GLY A 33 -12.87 9.78 8.71
N ARG A 34 -12.92 9.35 7.44
CA ARG A 34 -13.64 8.14 7.03
C ARG A 34 -12.97 6.88 7.58
N ARG A 35 -11.65 6.74 7.44
CA ARG A 35 -10.89 5.60 7.96
C ARG A 35 -10.97 5.49 9.49
N LYS A 36 -10.86 6.61 10.19
CA LYS A 36 -11.10 6.72 11.65
C LYS A 36 -12.45 6.14 12.07
N ARG A 37 -13.53 6.49 11.37
CA ARG A 37 -14.87 5.95 11.65
C ARG A 37 -14.98 4.45 11.35
N GLY A 38 -14.33 3.99 10.28
CA GLY A 38 -14.25 2.56 9.95
C GLY A 38 -13.56 1.77 11.06
N ALA A 39 -12.40 2.23 11.51
CA ALA A 39 -11.62 1.59 12.57
C ALA A 39 -12.40 1.47 13.88
N ARG A 40 -13.09 2.54 14.30
CA ARG A 40 -13.95 2.49 15.51
C ARG A 40 -15.06 1.44 15.44
N ARG A 41 -15.66 1.26 14.26
CA ARG A 41 -16.69 0.23 14.07
C ARG A 41 -16.09 -1.17 14.06
N ALA A 42 -14.95 -1.35 13.41
CA ALA A 42 -14.26 -2.64 13.38
C ALA A 42 -13.95 -3.12 14.81
N ILE A 43 -13.40 -2.24 15.65
CA ILE A 43 -13.07 -2.61 17.04
C ILE A 43 -14.32 -2.60 17.94
N GLY A 44 -15.02 -1.48 18.03
CA GLY A 44 -16.08 -1.29 19.04
C GLY A 44 -17.42 -1.95 18.70
N THR A 45 -17.65 -2.32 17.44
CA THR A 45 -18.93 -2.95 17.02
C THR A 45 -18.72 -4.38 16.54
N ALA A 46 -17.69 -4.63 15.74
CA ALA A 46 -17.44 -5.94 15.15
C ALA A 46 -16.39 -6.77 15.91
N ALA A 47 -15.77 -6.21 16.96
CA ALA A 47 -14.81 -6.90 17.83
C ALA A 47 -13.61 -7.53 17.07
N PHE A 48 -13.12 -6.85 16.02
CA PHE A 48 -11.85 -7.24 15.39
C PHE A 48 -10.67 -6.99 16.34
N ASP A 49 -9.64 -7.83 16.27
CA ASP A 49 -8.42 -7.76 17.10
C ASP A 49 -7.30 -6.89 16.49
N GLY A 50 -7.57 -6.22 15.38
CA GLY A 50 -6.58 -5.38 14.72
C GLY A 50 -7.11 -4.66 13.49
N ILE A 51 -6.34 -3.70 13.02
CA ILE A 51 -6.65 -2.88 11.83
C ILE A 51 -5.51 -2.99 10.82
N GLU A 52 -5.82 -3.40 9.59
CA GLU A 52 -4.94 -3.21 8.44
C GLU A 52 -5.46 -2.05 7.59
N ILE A 53 -4.64 -1.01 7.44
CA ILE A 53 -4.92 0.11 6.54
C ILE A 53 -4.47 -0.29 5.13
N HIS A 54 -5.38 -0.20 4.16
CA HIS A 54 -5.03 -0.52 2.77
C HIS A 54 -4.33 0.67 2.09
N GLY A 55 -3.00 0.56 1.96
CA GLY A 55 -2.08 1.52 1.35
C GLY A 55 -1.49 1.10 0.00
N ALA A 56 -2.07 0.11 -0.69
CA ALA A 56 -1.44 -0.63 -1.78
C ALA A 56 -2.31 -0.69 -3.05
N ASN A 57 -1.81 -1.39 -4.07
CA ASN A 57 -2.54 -1.92 -5.22
C ASN A 57 -3.17 -0.87 -6.16
N GLY A 58 -2.68 0.37 -6.18
CA GLY A 58 -3.22 1.43 -7.02
C GLY A 58 -4.47 2.12 -6.45
N TYR A 59 -4.86 1.82 -5.21
CA TYR A 59 -5.94 2.54 -4.53
C TYR A 59 -5.46 3.87 -3.95
N LEU A 60 -6.37 4.65 -3.36
CA LEU A 60 -6.15 6.05 -2.99
C LEU A 60 -4.80 6.37 -2.34
N LEU A 61 -4.39 5.62 -1.31
CA LEU A 61 -3.13 5.88 -0.62
C LEU A 61 -1.91 5.54 -1.50
N ASP A 62 -1.96 4.45 -2.26
CA ASP A 62 -0.92 4.14 -3.26
C ASP A 62 -0.89 5.19 -4.39
N GLN A 63 -2.05 5.73 -4.79
CA GLN A 63 -2.11 6.81 -5.76
C GLN A 63 -1.43 8.08 -5.26
N PHE A 64 -1.53 8.38 -3.97
CA PHE A 64 -0.78 9.49 -3.36
C PHE A 64 0.72 9.16 -3.29
N LEU A 65 1.09 7.93 -2.95
CA LEU A 65 2.48 7.50 -2.86
C LEU A 65 3.19 7.44 -4.23
N THR A 66 2.45 7.11 -5.28
CA THR A 66 3.00 6.83 -6.62
C THR A 66 3.21 8.13 -7.41
N ALA A 67 4.44 8.34 -7.88
CA ALA A 67 4.85 9.62 -8.51
C ALA A 67 4.10 9.95 -9.82
N HIS A 68 3.75 8.94 -10.62
CA HIS A 68 3.06 9.17 -11.90
C HIS A 68 1.55 9.39 -11.76
N THR A 69 0.95 9.05 -10.62
CA THR A 69 -0.46 9.32 -10.31
C THR A 69 -0.62 10.60 -9.48
N ASN A 70 0.34 10.90 -8.59
CA ASN A 70 0.33 12.11 -7.78
C ASN A 70 1.21 13.21 -8.41
N LEU A 71 0.61 13.95 -9.34
CA LEU A 71 1.24 15.10 -10.02
C LEU A 71 1.07 16.41 -9.25
N ARG A 72 0.76 16.35 -7.94
CA ARG A 72 0.55 17.56 -7.14
C ARG A 72 1.88 18.25 -6.85
N THR A 73 1.83 19.56 -6.76
CA THR A 73 2.98 20.42 -6.42
C THR A 73 2.82 21.08 -5.04
N ASP A 74 1.80 20.70 -4.28
CA ASP A 74 1.59 21.19 -2.92
C ASP A 74 2.23 20.23 -1.90
N GLY A 75 1.96 20.45 -0.61
CA GLY A 75 2.60 19.69 0.47
C GLY A 75 2.31 18.19 0.50
N TRP A 76 1.42 17.68 -0.37
CA TRP A 76 1.01 16.28 -0.47
C TRP A 76 1.50 15.57 -1.73
N GLY A 77 2.28 16.25 -2.58
CA GLY A 77 2.92 15.70 -3.78
C GLY A 77 4.35 16.20 -3.92
N GLY A 78 5.04 15.81 -4.99
CA GLY A 78 6.47 16.12 -5.15
C GLY A 78 7.34 14.98 -4.66
N THR A 79 8.11 15.17 -3.58
CA THR A 79 9.05 14.16 -3.07
C THR A 79 8.34 12.96 -2.43
N THR A 80 9.04 11.83 -2.27
CA THR A 80 8.50 10.61 -1.65
C THR A 80 7.98 10.89 -0.24
N HIS A 81 8.71 11.65 0.59
CA HIS A 81 8.23 12.08 1.92
C HIS A 81 6.97 12.95 1.87
N GLN A 82 6.84 13.87 0.89
CA GLN A 82 5.63 14.68 0.74
C GLN A 82 4.42 13.83 0.36
N ARG A 83 4.63 12.85 -0.53
CA ARG A 83 3.61 11.87 -0.94
C ARG A 83 3.18 10.96 0.20
N LEU A 84 4.09 10.62 1.12
CA LEU A 84 3.81 9.81 2.31
C LEU A 84 2.95 10.50 3.38
N LYS A 85 2.86 11.84 3.38
CA LYS A 85 2.14 12.56 4.45
C LYS A 85 0.68 12.15 4.60
N LEU A 86 0.00 11.80 3.50
CA LEU A 86 -1.39 11.33 3.60
C LEU A 86 -1.47 9.98 4.32
N LEU A 87 -0.53 9.08 4.03
CA LEU A 87 -0.47 7.76 4.67
C LEU A 87 -0.25 7.93 6.18
N VAL A 88 0.70 8.78 6.59
CA VAL A 88 0.95 9.10 8.00
C VAL A 88 -0.27 9.73 8.67
N ALA A 89 -0.89 10.75 8.06
CA ALA A 89 -2.07 11.39 8.62
C ALA A 89 -3.25 10.40 8.82
N VAL A 90 -3.35 9.39 7.95
CA VAL A 90 -4.31 8.31 8.10
C VAL A 90 -3.94 7.37 9.24
N CYS A 91 -2.66 6.98 9.37
CA CYS A 91 -2.17 6.17 10.49
C CYS A 91 -2.49 6.86 11.82
N ASP A 92 -2.13 8.13 11.96
CA ASP A 92 -2.37 8.93 13.18
C ASP A 92 -3.86 8.99 13.52
N ALA A 93 -4.71 9.21 12.52
CA ALA A 93 -6.15 9.31 12.72
C ALA A 93 -6.79 7.97 13.12
N VAL A 94 -6.29 6.85 12.60
CA VAL A 94 -6.71 5.49 12.96
C VAL A 94 -6.22 5.14 14.36
N ARG A 95 -4.93 5.35 14.66
CA ARG A 95 -4.33 5.13 15.99
C ARG A 95 -5.08 5.88 17.07
N ALA A 96 -5.31 7.19 16.87
CA ALA A 96 -6.11 8.01 17.79
C ALA A 96 -7.58 7.57 17.92
N ALA A 97 -8.06 6.68 17.07
CA ALA A 97 -9.41 6.13 17.13
C ALA A 97 -9.50 4.85 17.96
N VAL A 98 -8.45 4.03 17.94
CA VAL A 98 -8.45 2.65 18.47
C VAL A 98 -7.55 2.47 19.69
N GLY A 99 -6.66 3.42 19.98
CA GLY A 99 -5.72 3.36 21.10
C GLY A 99 -4.40 2.67 20.74
N ASP A 100 -3.45 2.71 21.68
CA ASP A 100 -2.09 2.20 21.48
C ASP A 100 -2.02 0.67 21.65
N ASP A 101 -2.90 0.08 22.47
CA ASP A 101 -2.93 -1.38 22.72
C ASP A 101 -3.47 -2.20 21.53
N MET A 102 -4.13 -1.54 20.56
CA MET A 102 -4.74 -2.22 19.42
C MET A 102 -3.74 -2.35 18.26
N PRO A 103 -3.46 -3.55 17.72
CA PRO A 103 -2.60 -3.69 16.54
C PRO A 103 -3.10 -2.89 15.34
N VAL A 104 -2.27 -2.00 14.82
CA VAL A 104 -2.50 -1.23 13.59
C VAL A 104 -1.33 -1.41 12.66
N GLY A 105 -1.62 -1.84 11.43
CA GLY A 105 -0.63 -1.98 10.37
C GLY A 105 -1.11 -1.41 9.05
N MET A 106 -0.22 -1.44 8.06
CA MET A 106 -0.52 -0.97 6.71
C MET A 106 -0.02 -1.95 5.66
N ARG A 107 -0.87 -2.21 4.66
CA ARG A 107 -0.48 -2.96 3.47
C ARG A 107 0.06 -2.04 2.39
N ILE A 108 1.25 -2.33 1.86
CA ILE A 108 2.00 -1.53 0.89
C ILE A 108 2.46 -2.40 -0.29
N SER A 109 2.49 -1.82 -1.50
CA SER A 109 2.97 -2.48 -2.71
C SER A 109 3.74 -1.52 -3.62
N GLN A 110 4.60 -2.06 -4.48
CA GLN A 110 5.10 -1.34 -5.65
C GLN A 110 4.15 -1.54 -6.82
N GLY A 111 3.82 -2.79 -7.13
CA GLY A 111 2.86 -3.15 -8.18
C GLY A 111 1.42 -2.71 -7.87
N LYS A 112 0.62 -2.61 -8.94
CA LYS A 112 -0.81 -2.25 -8.91
C LYS A 112 -1.64 -3.31 -9.63
N VAL A 113 -2.96 -3.28 -9.42
CA VAL A 113 -3.89 -4.20 -10.10
C VAL A 113 -3.84 -4.05 -11.63
N ASN A 114 -3.53 -2.86 -12.13
CA ASN A 114 -3.44 -2.55 -13.56
C ASN A 114 -2.00 -2.37 -14.08
N ASP A 115 -1.00 -2.46 -13.21
CA ASP A 115 0.42 -2.40 -13.55
C ASP A 115 1.23 -3.21 -12.53
N PHE A 116 1.31 -4.52 -12.78
CA PHE A 116 2.03 -5.45 -11.91
C PHE A 116 3.55 -5.29 -11.98
N THR A 117 4.06 -4.56 -12.98
CA THR A 117 5.50 -4.37 -13.21
C THR A 117 6.03 -3.07 -12.60
N HIS A 118 5.17 -2.20 -12.10
CA HIS A 118 5.56 -0.94 -11.50
C HIS A 118 6.54 -1.13 -10.34
N LYS A 119 7.63 -0.35 -10.38
CA LYS A 119 8.62 -0.22 -9.30
C LYS A 119 8.77 1.25 -8.92
N TRP A 120 9.07 1.52 -7.66
CA TRP A 120 9.32 2.90 -7.21
C TRP A 120 10.53 3.48 -7.93
N GLY A 121 10.35 4.65 -8.54
CA GLY A 121 11.36 5.25 -9.43
C GLY A 121 12.65 5.66 -8.74
N GLY A 122 12.59 5.99 -7.44
CA GLY A 122 13.78 6.26 -6.61
C GLY A 122 14.49 5.00 -6.11
N GLY A 123 14.05 3.80 -6.50
CA GLY A 123 14.71 2.56 -6.14
C GLY A 123 14.70 2.32 -4.62
N GLU A 124 15.83 1.84 -4.10
CA GLU A 124 15.99 1.57 -2.68
C GLU A 124 15.86 2.83 -1.80
N ALA A 125 16.21 4.02 -2.30
CA ALA A 125 16.01 5.27 -1.56
C ALA A 125 14.52 5.59 -1.33
N ASP A 126 13.65 5.24 -2.28
CA ASP A 126 12.21 5.32 -2.06
C ASP A 126 11.75 4.26 -1.05
N ALA A 127 12.33 3.06 -1.07
CA ALA A 127 12.01 2.02 -0.10
C ALA A 127 12.40 2.39 1.32
N GLU A 128 13.58 2.98 1.51
CA GLU A 128 14.04 3.56 2.76
C GLU A 128 13.05 4.61 3.27
N ALA A 129 12.69 5.58 2.42
CA ALA A 129 11.75 6.63 2.79
C ALA A 129 10.37 6.06 3.17
N VAL A 130 9.86 5.08 2.41
CA VAL A 130 8.55 4.47 2.66
C VAL A 130 8.55 3.69 3.96
N PHE A 131 9.45 2.72 4.12
CA PHE A 131 9.43 1.83 5.28
C PHE A 131 9.85 2.55 6.56
N GLY A 132 10.86 3.42 6.50
CA GLY A 132 11.28 4.24 7.64
C GLY A 132 10.14 5.16 8.11
N THR A 133 9.50 5.89 7.19
CA THR A 133 8.38 6.78 7.57
C THR A 133 7.19 6.02 8.16
N LEU A 134 6.88 4.83 7.65
CA LEU A 134 5.79 4.01 8.16
C LEU A 134 6.10 3.38 9.52
N ALA A 135 7.36 3.01 9.77
CA ALA A 135 7.82 2.57 11.08
C ALA A 135 7.75 3.72 12.11
N ASP A 136 8.24 4.91 11.74
CA ASP A 136 8.20 6.11 12.58
C ASP A 136 6.77 6.57 12.89
N ALA A 137 5.79 6.22 12.03
CA ALA A 137 4.37 6.47 12.26
C ALA A 137 3.74 5.52 13.31
N GLY A 138 4.52 4.62 13.92
CA GLY A 138 4.06 3.75 15.01
C GLY A 138 3.13 2.61 14.56
N LEU A 139 3.34 2.09 13.35
CA LEU A 139 2.69 0.87 12.90
C LEU A 139 3.29 -0.37 13.57
N ASP A 140 2.42 -1.26 14.04
CA ASP A 140 2.81 -2.53 14.66
C ASP A 140 3.27 -3.55 13.61
N PHE A 141 2.70 -3.47 12.41
CA PHE A 141 3.08 -4.30 11.29
C PHE A 141 3.01 -3.60 9.92
N ILE A 142 3.88 -4.02 9.01
CA ILE A 142 3.84 -3.65 7.59
C ILE A 142 3.59 -4.93 6.79
N HIS A 143 2.52 -4.92 6.00
CA HIS A 143 2.18 -6.00 5.08
C HIS A 143 2.67 -5.65 3.68
N VAL A 144 3.80 -6.22 3.30
CA VAL A 144 4.46 -5.98 2.02
C VAL A 144 3.91 -6.96 0.98
N THR A 145 3.42 -6.44 -0.14
CA THR A 145 2.91 -7.27 -1.24
C THR A 145 3.61 -6.98 -2.56
N GLU A 146 4.00 -8.05 -3.24
CA GLU A 146 4.60 -8.09 -4.56
C GLU A 146 3.94 -9.17 -5.42
N PHE A 147 4.21 -9.17 -6.73
CA PHE A 147 3.76 -10.28 -7.57
C PHE A 147 4.48 -11.58 -7.14
N GLU A 148 5.80 -11.55 -7.09
CA GLU A 148 6.65 -12.63 -6.57
C GLU A 148 7.51 -12.07 -5.42
N ALA A 149 7.12 -12.35 -4.18
CA ALA A 149 7.72 -11.69 -3.02
C ALA A 149 9.18 -12.07 -2.74
N TRP A 150 9.70 -13.14 -3.36
CA TRP A 150 11.09 -13.59 -3.22
C TRP A 150 12.04 -12.98 -4.25
N GLN A 151 11.52 -12.31 -5.28
CA GLN A 151 12.34 -11.69 -6.32
C GLN A 151 12.95 -10.38 -5.82
N PRO A 152 14.06 -9.93 -6.41
CA PRO A 152 14.60 -8.59 -6.13
C PRO A 152 13.55 -7.50 -6.32
N ALA A 153 13.52 -6.54 -5.39
CA ALA A 153 12.61 -5.39 -5.46
C ALA A 153 12.89 -4.51 -6.68
N PHE A 154 14.16 -4.40 -7.08
CA PHE A 154 14.61 -3.52 -8.16
C PHE A 154 15.57 -4.25 -9.11
N PRO A 155 15.61 -3.86 -10.40
CA PRO A 155 16.56 -4.41 -11.37
C PRO A 155 18.01 -4.25 -10.91
N GLY A 156 18.81 -5.30 -11.04
CA GLY A 156 20.23 -5.30 -10.64
C GLY A 156 20.48 -5.44 -9.14
N GLY A 157 19.43 -5.49 -8.31
CA GLY A 157 19.52 -5.79 -6.89
C GLY A 157 19.42 -7.28 -6.58
N ALA A 158 19.70 -7.63 -5.32
CA ALA A 158 19.49 -8.99 -4.78
C ALA A 158 18.36 -9.03 -3.74
N ASP A 159 18.12 -7.92 -3.06
CA ASP A 159 17.17 -7.87 -1.94
C ASP A 159 15.72 -7.83 -2.42
N SER A 160 14.89 -8.67 -1.81
CA SER A 160 13.44 -8.60 -1.97
C SER A 160 12.88 -7.35 -1.29
N LEU A 161 11.64 -6.97 -1.64
CA LEU A 161 11.00 -5.83 -0.99
C LEU A 161 10.77 -6.07 0.51
N ALA A 162 10.50 -7.32 0.90
CA ALA A 162 10.39 -7.70 2.31
C ALA A 162 11.73 -7.57 3.05
N THR A 163 12.85 -7.87 2.39
CA THR A 163 14.21 -7.69 2.93
C THR A 163 14.53 -6.21 3.13
N LEU A 164 14.16 -5.35 2.17
CA LEU A 164 14.29 -3.90 2.33
C LEU A 164 13.39 -3.36 3.45
N ALA A 165 12.16 -3.86 3.57
CA ALA A 165 11.29 -3.51 4.70
C ALA A 165 11.92 -3.90 6.03
N ARG A 166 12.56 -5.08 6.13
CA ARG A 166 13.29 -5.48 7.34
C ARG A 166 14.46 -4.57 7.65
N ARG A 167 15.21 -4.15 6.62
CA ARG A 167 16.35 -3.24 6.76
C ARG A 167 15.93 -1.88 7.32
N TYR A 168 14.85 -1.32 6.79
CA TYR A 168 14.45 0.06 7.08
C TYR A 168 13.35 0.20 8.14
N ALA A 169 12.71 -0.89 8.55
CA ALA A 169 11.76 -0.96 9.64
C ALA A 169 12.08 -2.16 10.58
N PRO A 170 13.29 -2.23 11.17
CA PRO A 170 13.76 -3.43 11.87
C PRO A 170 12.97 -3.78 13.13
N GLY A 171 12.27 -2.81 13.72
CA GLY A 171 11.42 -2.99 14.90
C GLY A 171 9.95 -3.30 14.59
N THR A 172 9.54 -3.28 13.32
CA THR A 172 8.15 -3.48 12.91
C THR A 172 7.91 -4.91 12.46
N THR A 173 6.77 -5.51 12.83
CA THR A 173 6.41 -6.85 12.35
C THR A 173 6.17 -6.81 10.85
N LEU A 174 6.59 -7.86 10.13
CA LEU A 174 6.53 -7.88 8.67
C LEU A 174 5.71 -9.07 8.20
N ILE A 175 4.71 -8.77 7.37
CA ILE A 175 3.89 -9.76 6.68
C ILE A 175 4.26 -9.71 5.21
N ALA A 176 4.67 -10.82 4.63
CA ALA A 176 4.98 -10.91 3.20
C ALA A 176 3.86 -11.60 2.41
N ASN A 177 3.53 -11.05 1.25
CA ASN A 177 2.56 -11.62 0.32
C ASN A 177 3.04 -11.51 -1.13
N GLY A 178 2.83 -12.57 -1.91
CA GLY A 178 3.18 -12.60 -3.34
C GLY A 178 3.65 -13.96 -3.80
N ASN A 179 2.73 -14.77 -4.34
CA ASN A 179 3.00 -16.12 -4.86
C ASN A 179 3.67 -17.12 -3.88
N LEU A 180 3.56 -16.93 -2.55
CA LEU A 180 4.28 -17.73 -1.53
C LEU A 180 3.63 -19.09 -1.14
N HIS A 181 2.83 -19.70 -2.01
CA HIS A 181 2.21 -21.00 -1.74
C HIS A 181 3.17 -22.19 -1.93
N ASP A 182 4.34 -21.94 -2.54
CA ASP A 182 5.47 -22.85 -2.51
C ASP A 182 6.22 -22.69 -1.17
N PRO A 183 6.32 -23.76 -0.34
CA PRO A 183 7.01 -23.69 0.95
C PRO A 183 8.48 -23.25 0.86
N ALA A 184 9.19 -23.58 -0.21
CA ALA A 184 10.59 -23.17 -0.37
C ALA A 184 10.69 -21.65 -0.60
N ARG A 185 9.76 -21.06 -1.34
CA ARG A 185 9.68 -19.60 -1.52
C ARG A 185 9.21 -18.89 -0.27
N ALA A 186 8.26 -19.46 0.47
CA ALA A 186 7.86 -18.94 1.77
C ALA A 186 9.05 -18.92 2.75
N ALA A 187 9.81 -20.02 2.83
CA ALA A 187 11.01 -20.10 3.66
C ALA A 187 12.05 -19.04 3.26
N GLN A 188 12.33 -18.88 1.96
CA GLN A 188 13.27 -17.87 1.47
C GLN A 188 12.91 -16.45 1.94
N VAL A 189 11.62 -16.09 1.95
CA VAL A 189 11.18 -14.75 2.37
C VAL A 189 11.18 -14.59 3.91
N LEU A 190 10.89 -15.66 4.65
CA LEU A 190 11.04 -15.69 6.11
C LEU A 190 12.51 -15.50 6.51
N ASP A 191 13.43 -16.23 5.87
CA ASP A 191 14.87 -16.09 6.07
C ASP A 191 15.36 -14.68 5.68
N GLY A 192 14.70 -14.06 4.70
CA GLY A 192 14.91 -12.68 4.28
C GLY A 192 14.40 -11.61 5.25
N GLY A 193 13.77 -12.01 6.37
CA GLY A 193 13.39 -11.12 7.47
C GLY A 193 11.89 -10.90 7.67
N ALA A 194 11.03 -11.53 6.87
CA ALA A 194 9.59 -11.53 7.12
C ALA A 194 9.24 -12.37 8.37
N HIS A 195 8.22 -11.95 9.12
CA HIS A 195 7.76 -12.65 10.31
C HIS A 195 6.55 -13.55 10.01
N ILE A 196 5.71 -13.15 9.06
CA ILE A 196 4.48 -13.85 8.68
C ILE A 196 4.42 -13.93 7.15
N VAL A 197 3.96 -15.06 6.63
CA VAL A 197 3.62 -15.23 5.21
C VAL A 197 2.11 -15.29 5.06
N ALA A 198 1.55 -14.35 4.29
CA ALA A 198 0.12 -14.33 3.96
C ALA A 198 -0.15 -15.11 2.66
N LEU A 199 -1.13 -16.02 2.70
CA LEU A 199 -1.52 -16.87 1.58
C LEU A 199 -2.95 -16.56 1.12
N GLY A 200 -3.10 -16.24 -0.17
CA GLY A 200 -4.42 -16.05 -0.81
C GLY A 200 -4.83 -17.29 -1.60
N ARG A 201 -4.40 -17.37 -2.86
CA ARG A 201 -4.73 -18.47 -3.79
C ARG A 201 -4.46 -19.87 -3.24
N GLY A 202 -3.33 -20.06 -2.55
CA GLY A 202 -3.01 -21.35 -1.93
C GLY A 202 -4.03 -21.77 -0.86
N ALA A 203 -4.53 -20.82 -0.07
CA ALA A 203 -5.54 -21.05 0.96
C ALA A 203 -6.94 -21.25 0.36
N LEU A 204 -7.27 -20.58 -0.77
CA LEU A 204 -8.52 -20.85 -1.50
C LEU A 204 -8.57 -22.28 -2.04
N ALA A 205 -7.46 -22.76 -2.62
CA ALA A 205 -7.36 -24.13 -3.11
C ALA A 205 -7.27 -25.17 -1.96
N ASN A 206 -6.74 -24.76 -0.81
CA ASN A 206 -6.51 -25.64 0.34
C ASN A 206 -6.87 -24.88 1.63
N PRO A 207 -8.14 -24.90 2.08
CA PRO A 207 -8.55 -24.20 3.31
C PRO A 207 -7.78 -24.68 4.56
N ASP A 208 -7.27 -25.90 4.52
CA ASP A 208 -6.44 -26.56 5.53
C ASP A 208 -4.93 -26.50 5.21
N PHE A 209 -4.50 -25.52 4.40
CA PHE A 209 -3.10 -25.39 3.95
C PHE A 209 -2.07 -25.55 5.08
N PRO A 210 -2.20 -24.90 6.26
CA PRO A 210 -1.20 -25.05 7.33
C PRO A 210 -1.09 -26.49 7.83
N ARG A 211 -2.22 -27.20 7.95
CA ARG A 211 -2.26 -28.59 8.39
C ARG A 211 -1.60 -29.50 7.34
N LYS A 212 -1.96 -29.34 6.07
CA LYS A 212 -1.36 -30.11 4.97
C LYS A 212 0.14 -29.88 4.84
N LEU A 213 0.60 -28.66 5.12
CA LEU A 213 2.02 -28.35 5.15
C LEU A 213 2.72 -29.09 6.30
N ALA A 214 2.16 -29.04 7.51
CA ALA A 214 2.72 -29.71 8.69
C ALA A 214 2.76 -31.23 8.56
N GLU A 215 1.74 -31.83 7.95
CA GLU A 215 1.63 -33.28 7.75
C GLU A 215 2.38 -33.77 6.49
N GLY A 216 2.89 -32.86 5.66
CA GLY A 216 3.53 -33.20 4.39
C GLY A 216 2.57 -33.81 3.35
N THR A 217 1.26 -33.57 3.48
CA THR A 217 0.25 -34.10 2.55
C THR A 217 0.12 -33.26 1.29
N GLY A 218 -0.41 -33.88 0.23
CA GLY A 218 -0.57 -33.23 -1.07
C GLY A 218 -1.49 -32.00 -1.01
N ARG A 219 -1.11 -30.95 -1.74
CA ARG A 219 -1.88 -29.70 -1.88
C ARG A 219 -2.39 -29.57 -3.31
N ALA A 220 -3.64 -29.17 -3.47
CA ALA A 220 -4.22 -28.90 -4.77
C ALA A 220 -3.61 -27.61 -5.36
N ALA A 221 -3.40 -27.60 -6.68
CA ALA A 221 -3.08 -26.38 -7.40
C ALA A 221 -4.28 -25.42 -7.39
N PHE A 222 -4.02 -24.12 -7.48
CA PHE A 222 -5.11 -23.15 -7.58
C PHE A 222 -5.75 -23.21 -8.96
N ASP A 223 -7.03 -23.55 -8.99
CA ASP A 223 -7.87 -23.47 -10.19
C ASP A 223 -8.64 -22.14 -10.18
N ASN A 224 -8.37 -21.29 -11.18
CA ASN A 224 -9.02 -19.99 -11.33
C ASN A 224 -10.55 -20.12 -11.56
N THR A 225 -11.05 -21.28 -11.98
CA THR A 225 -12.50 -21.49 -12.20
C THR A 225 -13.31 -21.32 -10.92
N ILE A 226 -12.70 -21.46 -9.74
CA ILE A 226 -13.33 -21.21 -8.43
C ILE A 226 -13.79 -19.75 -8.26
N LEU A 227 -13.20 -18.82 -9.01
CA LEU A 227 -13.58 -17.39 -9.03
C LEU A 227 -14.68 -17.09 -10.05
N GLY A 228 -15.16 -18.12 -10.76
CA GLY A 228 -16.22 -18.01 -11.73
C GLY A 228 -17.60 -17.74 -11.09
N PRO A 229 -18.51 -17.07 -11.81
CA PRO A 229 -18.31 -16.45 -13.11
C PRO A 229 -17.43 -15.18 -13.02
N ILE A 230 -16.58 -14.97 -14.02
CA ILE A 230 -15.78 -13.74 -14.11
C ILE A 230 -16.74 -12.61 -14.50
N ALA A 231 -16.69 -11.50 -13.76
CA ALA A 231 -17.43 -10.30 -14.13
C ALA A 231 -16.67 -9.56 -15.24
N ASP A 232 -16.88 -9.96 -16.49
CA ASP A 232 -16.42 -9.24 -17.68
C ASP A 232 -17.56 -8.43 -18.32
N ILE A 233 -17.19 -7.34 -18.99
CA ILE A 233 -18.15 -6.63 -19.85
C ILE A 233 -18.41 -7.54 -21.04
N LYS A 234 -19.65 -7.99 -21.17
CA LYS A 234 -20.02 -8.91 -22.25
C LYS A 234 -19.85 -8.21 -23.58
N ALA A 235 -19.45 -8.94 -24.63
CA ALA A 235 -19.29 -8.37 -25.97
C ALA A 235 -20.55 -7.59 -26.46
N ARG A 236 -21.74 -8.00 -26.03
CA ARG A 236 -23.02 -7.32 -26.31
C ARG A 236 -23.20 -5.96 -25.63
N GLU A 237 -22.41 -5.68 -24.59
CA GLU A 237 -22.42 -4.42 -23.83
C GLU A 237 -21.33 -3.45 -24.33
N LEU A 238 -20.50 -3.89 -25.29
CA LEU A 238 -19.49 -3.08 -25.99
C LEU A 238 -19.97 -2.54 -27.35
N ALA A 239 -21.20 -2.86 -27.74
CA ALA A 239 -21.81 -2.48 -29.02
C ALA A 239 -22.54 -1.14 -28.95
#